data_AF-A0A2H4YPM9-F1
#
_entry.id   AF-A0A2H4YPM9-F1
#
_cell.length_a   1.000
_cell.length_b   1.000
_cell.length_c   1.000
_cell.angle_alpha   90.00
_cell.angle_beta   90.00
_cell.angle_gamma   90.00
#
_symmetry.space_group_name_H-M   'P 1'
#
loop_
_entity.id
_entity.type
_entity.pdbx_description
1 polymer ?
#
loop_
_entity_poly.entity_id
_entity_poly.type
_entity_poly.pdbx_seq_one_letter_code
_entity_poly.pdbx_strand_id
1 'polypeptide(L)' 'MSFEKAHTAVKKMTFGENRDLERVVTAPVTSGKIKRVNVNFDEEKHTRFKAAFAKKGTSITDVVNQLVDEWLKEND' A
#
# COMPACT_ATOMS: atom_id res chain seq x y z
N MET A 1 65.91 7.64 10.32
CA MET A 1 65.24 6.33 10.14
C MET A 1 64.08 6.30 11.13
N SER A 2 63.03 7.06 10.87
CA SER A 2 61.87 6.69 10.04
C SER A 2 61.02 5.62 10.73
N PHE A 3 59.82 6.01 11.17
CA PHE A 3 58.56 5.45 10.67
C PHE A 3 57.42 6.41 11.08
N GLU A 4 57.12 7.37 10.21
CA GLU A 4 55.81 7.99 10.13
C GLU A 4 54.77 6.90 9.85
N LYS A 5 53.89 6.63 10.79
CA LYS A 5 52.57 6.06 10.48
C LYS A 5 51.58 7.20 10.49
N ALA A 6 51.37 7.79 9.32
CA ALA A 6 50.20 8.60 9.04
C ALA A 6 48.96 7.72 9.21
N HIS A 7 48.45 7.62 10.43
CA HIS A 7 47.09 7.17 10.67
C HIS A 7 46.14 8.30 10.26
N THR A 8 46.04 8.57 8.95
CA THR A 8 44.80 9.05 8.34
C THR A 8 43.77 7.92 8.35
N ALA A 9 43.54 7.35 9.54
CA ALA A 9 42.48 6.44 9.89
C ALA A 9 41.42 7.23 10.65
N VAL A 10 41.04 8.39 10.11
CA VAL A 10 39.82 9.07 10.50
C VAL A 10 39.13 9.35 9.18
N LYS A 11 38.30 8.38 8.76
CA LYS A 11 37.24 8.60 7.79
C LYS A 11 36.47 9.80 8.33
N LYS A 12 36.79 11.00 7.82
CA LYS A 12 36.06 12.24 8.14
C LYS A 12 34.60 11.87 8.02
N MET A 13 33.81 12.04 9.08
CA MET A 13 32.39 11.73 9.02
C MET A 13 31.80 12.54 7.86
N THR A 14 31.56 11.89 6.73
CA THR A 14 30.96 12.52 5.55
C THR A 14 29.50 12.73 5.91
N PHE A 15 29.18 13.95 6.36
CA PHE A 15 27.82 14.36 6.68
C PHE A 15 27.02 14.38 5.37
N GLY A 16 26.27 13.31 5.10
CA GLY A 16 25.42 13.17 3.91
C GLY A 16 25.61 11.89 3.12
N GLU A 17 26.79 11.27 3.13
CA GLU A 17 27.08 10.10 2.26
C GLU A 17 26.41 8.80 2.73
N ASN A 18 26.02 8.72 4.01
CA ASN A 18 25.22 7.62 4.56
C ASN A 18 23.81 8.05 4.98
N ARG A 19 23.36 9.25 4.56
CA ARG A 19 21.96 9.61 4.73
C ARG A 19 21.21 8.94 3.59
N ASP A 20 20.66 7.76 3.86
CA ASP A 20 19.59 7.09 3.11
C ASP A 20 18.32 7.99 3.06
N LEU A 21 18.48 9.26 2.65
CA LEU A 21 17.43 10.25 2.53
C LEU A 21 16.42 9.80 1.48
N GLU A 22 16.90 9.17 0.40
CA GLU A 22 16.04 8.57 -0.62
C GLU A 22 15.11 7.50 -0.03
N ARG A 23 15.61 6.65 0.88
CA ARG A 23 14.81 5.62 1.56
C ARG A 23 13.69 6.20 2.44
N VAL A 24 13.86 7.42 2.95
CA VAL A 24 12.89 8.11 3.81
C VAL A 24 11.92 8.98 2.98
N VAL A 25 12.39 9.57 1.88
CA VAL A 25 11.58 10.46 1.02
C VAL A 25 10.67 9.67 0.09
N THR A 26 11.08 8.48 -0.39
CA THR A 26 10.14 7.53 -1.00
C THR A 26 9.37 6.81 0.10
N ALA A 27 8.55 7.54 0.85
CA ALA A 27 7.40 6.92 1.47
C ALA A 27 6.69 6.15 0.35
N PRO A 28 6.45 4.83 0.50
CA PRO A 28 5.69 4.11 -0.51
C PRO A 28 4.41 4.92 -0.70
N VAL A 29 4.09 5.24 -1.96
CA VAL A 29 2.80 5.84 -2.31
C VAL A 29 1.79 4.88 -1.70
N THR A 30 1.28 5.23 -0.52
CA THR A 30 0.32 4.39 0.17
C THR A 30 -0.88 4.49 -0.75
N SER A 31 -1.10 3.44 -1.55
CA SER A 31 -2.38 3.14 -2.16
C SER A 31 -3.43 3.62 -1.14
N GLY A 32 -4.16 4.69 -1.50
CA GLY A 32 -4.79 5.60 -0.54
C GLY A 32 -5.52 4.87 0.59
N LYS A 33 -5.56 5.46 1.79
CA LYS A 33 -6.05 4.83 3.05
C LYS A 33 -7.24 3.87 2.81
N ILE A 34 -6.96 2.58 2.63
CA ILE A 34 -8.01 1.57 2.43
C ILE A 34 -8.59 1.21 3.79
N LYS A 35 -9.91 1.30 3.93
CA LYS A 35 -10.64 0.88 5.14
C LYS A 35 -11.45 -0.37 4.83
N ARG A 36 -11.42 -1.33 5.74
CA ARG A 36 -12.27 -2.53 5.67
C ARG A 36 -13.62 -2.22 6.32
N VAL A 37 -14.70 -2.58 5.63
CA VAL A 37 -16.07 -2.51 6.16
C VAL A 37 -16.56 -3.96 6.32
N ASN A 38 -17.09 -4.27 7.50
CA ASN A 38 -17.70 -5.57 7.77
C ASN A 38 -19.22 -5.43 7.70
N VAL A 39 -19.86 -6.20 6.82
CA VAL A 39 -21.30 -6.19 6.61
C VAL A 39 -21.82 -7.62 6.62
N ASN A 40 -23.04 -7.79 7.12
CA ASN A 40 -23.71 -9.08 7.12
C ASN A 40 -24.64 -9.17 5.91
N PHE A 41 -24.46 -10.20 5.10
CA PHE A 41 -25.39 -10.56 4.03
C PHE A 41 -26.22 -11.77 4.45
N ASP A 42 -27.47 -11.78 3.99
CA ASP A 42 -28.30 -12.97 4.06
C ASP A 42 -27.68 -14.13 3.25
N GLU A 43 -27.89 -15.37 3.70
CA GLU A 43 -27.29 -16.56 3.11
C GLU A 43 -27.72 -16.77 1.65
N GLU A 44 -29.00 -16.54 1.34
CA GLU A 44 -29.53 -16.67 -0.01
C GLU A 44 -28.90 -15.61 -0.93
N LYS A 45 -28.76 -14.37 -0.42
CA LYS A 45 -28.09 -13.29 -1.14
C LYS A 45 -26.63 -13.63 -1.41
N HIS A 46 -25.90 -14.11 -0.39
CA HIS A 46 -24.49 -14.46 -0.54
C HIS A 46 -24.28 -15.60 -1.53
N THR A 47 -25.16 -16.61 -1.52
CA THR A 47 -25.11 -17.74 -2.47
C THR A 47 -25.34 -17.28 -3.91
N ARG A 48 -26.36 -16.44 -4.14
CA ARG A 48 -26.62 -15.84 -5.47
C ARG A 48 -25.48 -14.96 -5.93
N PHE A 49 -24.95 -14.14 -5.03
CA PHE A 49 -23.79 -13.28 -5.28
C PHE A 49 -22.60 -14.14 -5.75
N LYS A 50 -22.23 -15.19 -5.00
CA LYS A 50 -21.12 -16.09 -5.34
C LYS A 50 -21.28 -16.73 -6.72
N ALA A 51 -22.48 -17.19 -7.05
CA ALA A 51 -22.78 -17.76 -8.37
C ALA A 51 -22.66 -16.73 -9.50
N ALA A 52 -23.06 -15.48 -9.27
CA ALA A 52 -22.96 -14.40 -10.26
C ALA A 52 -21.50 -14.01 -10.55
N PHE A 53 -20.63 -13.96 -9.53
CA PHE A 53 -19.20 -13.69 -9.69
C PHE A 53 -18.49 -14.75 -10.52
N ALA A 54 -18.76 -16.03 -10.22
CA ALA A 54 -18.20 -17.13 -10.98
C ALA A 54 -18.57 -17.08 -12.47
N LYS A 55 -19.79 -16.60 -12.78
CA LYS A 55 -20.27 -16.46 -14.17
C LYS A 55 -19.67 -15.25 -14.89
N LYS A 56 -19.48 -14.12 -14.20
CA LYS A 56 -18.98 -12.87 -14.82
C LYS A 56 -17.45 -12.74 -14.81
N GLY A 57 -16.74 -13.61 -14.08
CA GLY A 57 -15.28 -13.54 -13.96
C GLY A 57 -14.80 -12.29 -13.20
N THR A 58 -15.63 -11.75 -12.30
CA THR A 58 -15.31 -10.56 -11.50
C THR A 58 -15.13 -10.92 -10.03
N SER A 59 -14.40 -10.09 -9.27
CA SER A 59 -14.24 -10.29 -7.84
C SER A 59 -15.39 -9.68 -7.03
N ILE A 60 -15.64 -10.24 -5.84
CA ILE A 60 -16.58 -9.67 -4.86
C ILE A 60 -16.26 -8.20 -4.58
N THR A 61 -14.97 -7.90 -4.39
CA THR A 61 -14.50 -6.57 -4.01
C THR A 61 -14.78 -5.55 -5.11
N ASP A 62 -14.55 -5.91 -6.38
CA ASP A 62 -14.80 -5.00 -7.50
C ASP A 62 -16.28 -4.64 -7.61
N VAL A 63 -17.18 -5.62 -7.46
CA VAL A 63 -18.62 -5.38 -7.55
C VAL A 63 -19.15 -4.59 -6.37
N VAL A 64 -18.67 -4.86 -5.15
CA VAL A 64 -19.05 -4.08 -3.98
C VAL A 64 -18.58 -2.63 -4.12
N ASN A 65 -17.35 -2.41 -4.58
CA ASN A 65 -16.85 -1.05 -4.83
C ASN A 65 -17.68 -0.33 -5.90
N GLN A 66 -17.99 -1.00 -7.01
CA GLN A 66 -18.82 -0.40 -8.06
C GLN A 66 -20.21 0.01 -7.55
N LEU A 67 -20.87 -0.86 -6.77
CA LEU A 67 -22.19 -0.57 -6.20
C LEU A 67 -22.13 0.60 -5.20
N VAL A 68 -21.06 0.71 -4.43
CA VAL A 68 -20.83 1.84 -3.52
C VAL A 68 -20.59 3.12 -4.30
N ASP A 69 -19.75 3.10 -5.34
CA ASP A 69 -19.47 4.27 -6.18
C ASP A 69 -20.72 4.78 -6.90
N GLU A 70 -21.56 3.87 -7.40
CA GLU A 70 -22.82 4.21 -8.05
C GLU A 70 -23.81 4.83 -7.05
N TRP A 71 -23.94 4.21 -5.87
CA TRP A 71 -24.79 4.76 -4.81
C TRP A 71 -24.32 6.13 -4.33
N LEU A 72 -23.00 6.35 -4.17
CA LEU A 72 -22.46 7.66 -3.78
C LEU A 72 -22.72 8.73 -4.84
N LYS A 73 -22.60 8.43 -6.14
CA LYS A 73 -22.89 9.39 -7.21
C LYS A 73 -24.31 9.94 -7.18
N GLU A 74 -25.26 9.15 -6.68
CA GLU A 74 -26.66 9.54 -6.60
C GLU A 74 -27.03 10.23 -5.27
N ASN A 75 -26.20 10.10 -4.23
CA ASN A 75 -26.57 10.48 -2.85
C ASN A 75 -25.59 11.48 -2.18
N ASP A 76 -24.46 11.80 -2.81
CA ASP A 76 -23.51 12.86 -2.41
C ASP A 76 -23.88 14.20 -3.07
#